data_AF-A0A2W6CZH6-F1
#
_entry.id   AF-A0A2W6CZH6-F1
#
_cell.length_a   1.000
_cell.length_b   1.000
_cell.length_c   1.000
_cell.angle_alpha   90.00
_cell.angle_beta   90.00
_cell.angle_gamma   90.00
#
_symmetry.space_group_name_H-M   'P 1'
#
loop_
_entity.id
_entity.type
_entity.pdbx_description
1 polymer ?
#
loop_
_entity_poly.entity_id
_entity_poly.type
_entity_poly.pdbx_seq_one_letter_code
_entity_poly.pdbx_strand_id
1 'polypeptide(L)'
;MHIPVALLPKVTGERGRTGRSNGEIVIVAIESTQERLGALLGATEVTGGTLFERRPSRGTRRSDGPLTALNVRLYEQDYAVLDDLVAAHGALSRGHLIATALTAYFAATDH
;
A
#
# COMPACT_ATOMS: atom_id res chain seq x y z
N MET A 1 2.80 -2.55 -11.05
CA MET A 1 1.83 -2.68 -9.93
C MET A 1 0.87 -1.50 -9.98
N HIS A 2 -0.36 -1.60 -9.46
CA HIS A 2 -1.33 -0.48 -9.52
C HIS A 2 -1.43 0.25 -8.17
N ILE A 3 -1.40 1.58 -8.22
CA ILE A 3 -1.57 2.48 -7.08
C ILE A 3 -2.56 3.61 -7.44
N PRO A 4 -3.18 4.28 -6.45
CA PRO A 4 -3.92 5.52 -6.67
C PRO A 4 -3.13 6.57 -7.45
N VAL A 5 -3.76 7.20 -8.44
CA VAL A 5 -3.13 8.29 -9.25
C VAL A 5 -2.61 9.42 -8.36
N ALA A 6 -3.30 9.73 -7.27
CA ALA A 6 -2.90 10.78 -6.33
C ALA A 6 -1.52 10.56 -5.68
N LEU A 7 -1.03 9.33 -5.62
CA LEU A 7 0.29 9.01 -5.08
C LEU A 7 1.42 9.21 -6.10
N LEU A 8 1.12 9.22 -7.41
CA LEU A 8 2.15 9.29 -8.45
C LEU A 8 2.98 10.59 -8.39
N PRO A 9 2.39 11.79 -8.20
CA PRO A 9 3.16 13.02 -8.01
C PRO A 9 4.03 12.98 -6.77
N LYS A 10 3.54 12.40 -5.66
CA LYS A 10 4.32 12.28 -4.40
C LYS A 10 5.53 11.38 -4.57
N VAL A 11 5.35 10.21 -5.19
CA VAL A 11 6.46 9.30 -5.53
C VAL A 11 7.46 10.00 -6.45
N THR A 12 6.98 10.72 -7.48
CA THR A 12 7.86 11.45 -8.40
C THR A 12 8.66 12.55 -7.70
N GLY A 13 8.03 13.32 -6.81
CA GLY A 13 8.70 14.34 -5.99
C GLY A 13 9.76 13.73 -5.08
N GLU A 14 9.43 12.62 -4.41
CA GLU A 14 10.35 11.93 -3.52
C GLU A 14 11.58 11.37 -4.25
N ARG A 15 11.40 10.87 -5.48
CA ARG A 15 12.52 10.48 -6.35
C ARG A 15 13.43 11.67 -6.66
N GLY A 16 12.85 12.82 -7.02
CA GLY A 16 13.60 14.04 -7.31
C GLY A 16 14.39 14.53 -6.10
N ARG A 17 13.81 14.41 -4.90
CA ARG A 17 14.41 14.85 -3.64
C ARG A 17 15.52 13.92 -3.13
N THR A 18 15.35 12.61 -3.25
CA THR A 18 16.23 11.62 -2.62
C THR A 18 17.14 10.88 -3.58
N GLY A 19 16.88 10.95 -4.89
CA GLY A 19 17.56 10.13 -5.90
C GLY A 19 17.15 8.66 -5.91
N ARG A 20 16.26 8.23 -5.00
CA ARG A 20 15.82 6.83 -4.89
C ARG A 20 14.98 6.40 -6.08
N SER A 21 15.04 5.12 -6.40
CA SER A 21 14.15 4.43 -7.33
C SER A 21 12.76 4.22 -6.73
N ASN A 22 11.77 3.88 -7.57
CA ASN A 22 10.43 3.50 -7.10
C ASN A 22 10.48 2.30 -6.14
N GLY A 23 11.38 1.34 -6.37
CA GLY A 23 11.56 0.17 -5.52
C GLY A 23 12.04 0.55 -4.13
N GLU A 24 13.08 1.36 -4.04
CA GLU A 24 13.62 1.85 -2.76
C GLU A 24 12.60 2.71 -2.00
N ILE A 25 11.84 3.56 -2.69
CA ILE A 25 10.77 4.35 -2.05
C ILE A 25 9.69 3.43 -1.47
N VAL A 26 9.30 2.39 -2.20
CA VAL A 26 8.34 1.40 -1.72
C VAL A 26 8.85 0.65 -0.49
N ILE A 27 10.11 0.19 -0.52
CA ILE A 27 10.73 -0.48 0.62
C ILE A 27 10.74 0.46 1.84
N VAL A 28 11.24 1.68 1.69
CA VAL A 28 11.28 2.67 2.79
C VAL A 28 9.88 2.96 3.34
N ALA A 29 8.87 3.09 2.47
CA ALA A 29 7.50 3.32 2.91
C ALA A 29 6.94 2.13 3.70
N ILE A 30 7.23 0.89 3.30
CA ILE A 30 6.79 -0.32 4.01
C ILE A 30 7.51 -0.43 5.35
N GLU A 31 8.84 -0.30 5.38
CA GLU A 31 9.65 -0.38 6.59
C GLU A 31 9.23 0.67 7.62
N SER A 32 9.03 1.92 7.19
CA SER A 32 8.60 3.02 8.08
C SER A 32 7.17 2.88 8.60
N THR A 33 6.35 2.03 8.00
CA THR A 33 4.95 1.83 8.39
C THR A 33 4.70 0.47 9.02
N GLN A 34 5.73 -0.38 9.16
CA GLN A 34 5.61 -1.80 9.53
C GLN A 34 4.78 -2.04 10.79
N GLU A 35 5.04 -1.28 11.86
CA GLU A 35 4.30 -1.39 13.13
C GLU A 35 2.81 -1.03 13.01
N ARG A 36 2.47 -0.18 12.03
CA ARG A 36 1.10 0.34 11.80
C ARG A 36 0.37 -0.36 10.67
N LEU A 37 1.06 -1.15 9.84
CA LEU A 37 0.46 -1.81 8.66
C LEU A 37 -0.76 -2.64 9.01
N GLY A 38 -0.70 -3.40 10.11
CA GLY A 38 -1.83 -4.22 10.56
C GLY A 38 -3.08 -3.37 10.87
N ALA A 39 -2.91 -2.22 11.53
CA ALA A 39 -4.02 -1.31 11.82
C ALA A 39 -4.54 -0.61 10.54
N LEU A 40 -3.63 -0.18 9.66
CA LEU A 40 -3.96 0.51 8.42
C LEU A 40 -4.72 -0.39 7.43
N LEU A 41 -4.33 -1.66 7.32
CA LEU A 41 -4.97 -2.64 6.42
C LEU A 41 -6.22 -3.27 7.05
N GLY A 42 -6.18 -3.50 8.36
CA GLY A 42 -7.28 -4.08 9.15
C GLY A 42 -8.48 -3.15 9.36
N ALA A 43 -8.33 -1.84 9.11
CA ALA A 43 -9.43 -0.88 9.12
C ALA A 43 -10.45 -1.07 7.97
N THR A 44 -10.27 -2.08 7.12
CA THR A 44 -11.28 -2.48 6.14
C THR A 44 -12.45 -3.11 6.88
N GLU A 45 -13.55 -2.37 7.05
CA GLU A 45 -14.81 -2.91 7.56
C GLU A 45 -15.11 -4.25 6.87
N VAL A 46 -15.59 -5.25 7.61
CA VAL A 46 -15.96 -6.55 7.02
C VAL A 46 -17.47 -6.61 6.93
N THR A 47 -17.99 -6.91 5.74
CA THR A 47 -19.42 -7.16 5.53
C THR A 47 -19.69 -8.66 5.54
N GLY A 48 -20.68 -9.11 6.31
CA GLY A 48 -21.01 -10.53 6.48
C GLY A 48 -20.35 -11.16 7.71
N GLY A 49 -20.47 -12.49 7.84
CA GLY A 49 -19.92 -13.27 8.96
C GLY A 49 -20.93 -13.87 9.93
N THR A 50 -22.22 -13.64 9.71
CA THR A 50 -23.33 -14.29 10.44
C THR A 50 -24.17 -15.16 9.53
N LEU A 51 -24.64 -14.61 8.40
CA LEU A 51 -25.45 -15.36 7.40
C LEU A 51 -24.75 -15.54 6.04
N PHE A 52 -23.87 -14.61 5.67
CA PHE A 52 -23.11 -14.64 4.41
C PHE A 52 -21.61 -14.72 4.70
N GLU A 53 -20.84 -15.29 3.76
CA GLU A 53 -19.38 -15.30 3.84
C GLU A 53 -18.82 -13.91 4.14
N ARG A 54 -17.80 -13.85 5.01
CA ARG A 54 -17.10 -12.61 5.34
C ARG A 54 -16.41 -12.10 4.08
N ARG A 55 -16.70 -10.85 3.72
CA ARG A 55 -16.07 -10.17 2.60
C ARG A 55 -15.60 -8.80 3.09
N PRO A 56 -14.41 -8.34 2.70
CA PRO A 56 -14.00 -6.98 2.98
C PRO A 56 -15.00 -6.00 2.34
N SER A 57 -15.57 -5.11 3.17
CA SER A 57 -16.45 -4.01 2.76
C SER A 57 -15.69 -3.17 1.75
N ARG A 58 -16.25 -3.06 0.55
CA ARG A 58 -15.68 -2.24 -0.52
C ARG A 58 -15.91 -0.74 -0.29
N GLY A 59 -16.58 -0.35 0.79
CA GLY A 59 -16.98 1.03 1.10
C GLY A 59 -15.80 1.99 1.19
N THR A 60 -14.68 1.56 1.77
CA THR A 60 -13.44 2.36 1.89
C THR A 60 -12.73 2.60 0.55
N ARG A 61 -13.00 1.80 -0.50
CA ARG A 61 -12.39 2.01 -1.82
C ARG A 61 -12.94 3.20 -2.60
N ARG A 62 -14.04 3.84 -2.14
CA ARG A 62 -14.58 5.03 -2.84
C ARG A 62 -13.66 6.25 -2.77
N SER A 63 -12.63 6.26 -1.91
CA SER A 63 -11.71 7.40 -1.78
C SER A 63 -10.41 7.30 -2.58
N ASP A 64 -10.03 6.13 -3.09
CA ASP A 64 -8.70 5.94 -3.72
C ASP A 64 -8.61 6.43 -5.17
N GLY A 65 -9.74 6.80 -5.77
CA GLY A 65 -9.77 7.36 -7.13
C GLY A 65 -9.26 6.39 -8.22
N PRO A 66 -8.94 6.91 -9.42
CA PRO A 66 -8.42 6.10 -10.50
C PRO A 66 -7.04 5.52 -10.16
N LEU A 67 -6.79 4.29 -10.60
CA LEU A 67 -5.51 3.59 -10.43
C LEU A 67 -4.60 3.81 -11.64
N THR A 68 -3.29 3.88 -11.38
CA THR A 68 -2.25 3.94 -12.41
C THR A 68 -1.16 2.91 -12.15
N ALA A 69 -0.46 2.50 -13.22
CA ALA A 69 0.64 1.57 -13.12
C ALA A 69 1.90 2.27 -12.60
N LEU A 70 2.39 1.83 -11.45
CA LEU A 70 3.74 2.12 -10.96
C LEU A 70 4.68 0.98 -11.39
N ASN A 71 5.71 1.33 -12.16
CA ASN A 71 6.78 0.40 -12.50
C ASN A 71 7.76 0.32 -11.32
N VAL A 72 7.80 -0.84 -10.68
CA VAL A 72 8.66 -1.12 -9.53
C VAL A 72 9.54 -2.30 -9.91
N ARG A 73 10.86 -2.12 -9.80
CA ARG A 73 11.84 -3.21 -9.93
C ARG A 73 12.37 -3.49 -8.53
N LEU A 74 12.11 -4.70 -8.06
CA LEU A 74 12.57 -5.25 -6.79
C LEU A 74 13.24 -6.60 -7.06
N TYR A 75 14.04 -7.08 -6.11
CA TYR A 75 14.56 -8.44 -6.16
C TYR A 75 13.44 -9.45 -5.91
N GLU A 76 13.64 -10.69 -6.34
CA GLU A 76 12.66 -11.77 -6.14
C GLU A 76 12.38 -12.01 -4.65
N GLN A 77 13.41 -11.89 -3.82
CA GLN A 77 13.31 -12.01 -2.35
C GLN A 77 12.39 -10.94 -1.75
N ASP A 78 12.47 -9.70 -2.25
CA ASP A 78 11.59 -8.61 -1.80
C ASP A 78 10.13 -8.90 -2.16
N TYR A 79 9.88 -9.50 -3.33
CA TYR A 79 8.52 -9.90 -3.70
C TYR A 79 7.93 -10.98 -2.79
N ALA A 80 8.76 -11.90 -2.29
CA ALA A 80 8.33 -12.89 -1.30
C ALA A 80 7.94 -12.21 0.02
N VAL A 81 8.74 -11.24 0.49
CA VAL A 81 8.41 -10.44 1.68
C VAL A 81 7.07 -9.69 1.50
N LEU A 82 6.83 -9.12 0.31
CA LEU A 82 5.55 -8.46 0.02
C LEU A 82 4.37 -9.44 0.09
N ASP A 83 4.54 -10.67 -0.39
CA ASP A 83 3.49 -11.69 -0.30
C ASP A 83 3.20 -12.11 1.13
N ASP A 84 4.25 -12.31 1.93
CA ASP A 84 4.13 -12.65 3.34
C ASP A 84 3.41 -11.54 4.12
N LEU A 85 3.75 -10.27 3.85
CA LEU A 85 3.06 -9.11 4.44
C LEU A 85 1.59 -9.01 4.00
N VAL A 86 1.31 -9.31 2.73
CA VAL A 86 -0.07 -9.36 2.22
C VAL A 86 -0.87 -10.42 2.97
N ALA A 87 -0.31 -11.61 3.14
CA ALA A 87 -0.95 -12.71 3.87
C ALA A 87 -1.12 -12.40 5.37
N ALA A 88 -0.07 -11.89 6.02
CA ALA A 88 -0.04 -11.61 7.45
C ALA A 88 -1.04 -10.51 7.86
N HIS A 89 -1.23 -9.50 7.00
CA HIS A 89 -2.10 -8.35 7.29
C HIS A 89 -3.43 -8.36 6.52
N GLY A 90 -3.72 -9.41 5.76
CA GLY A 90 -4.96 -9.55 5.01
C GLY A 90 -5.15 -8.51 3.90
N ALA A 91 -4.06 -8.01 3.31
CA ALA A 91 -4.16 -7.06 2.22
C ALA A 91 -4.78 -7.72 0.98
N LEU A 92 -5.53 -6.94 0.19
CA LEU A 92 -6.20 -7.47 -1.01
C LEU A 92 -5.24 -7.81 -2.16
N SER A 93 -4.07 -7.18 -2.18
CA SER A 93 -3.01 -7.40 -3.17
C SER A 93 -1.74 -6.66 -2.73
N ARG A 94 -0.60 -6.96 -3.36
CA ARG A 94 0.63 -6.18 -3.19
C ARG A 94 0.44 -4.68 -3.49
N GLY A 95 -0.40 -4.35 -4.48
CA GLY A 95 -0.74 -2.96 -4.81
C GLY A 95 -1.50 -2.25 -3.71
N HIS A 96 -2.40 -2.96 -3.03
CA HIS A 96 -3.13 -2.44 -1.87
C HIS A 96 -2.20 -2.21 -0.68
N LEU A 97 -1.32 -3.17 -0.38
CA LEU A 97 -0.28 -3.04 0.65
C LEU A 97 0.58 -1.79 0.37
N ILE A 98 1.09 -1.67 -0.85
CA ILE A 98 2.00 -0.58 -1.23
C ILE A 98 1.29 0.78 -1.26
N ALA A 99 0.07 0.86 -1.77
CA ALA A 99 -0.71 2.10 -1.74
C ALA A 99 -0.97 2.56 -0.30
N THR A 100 -1.28 1.62 0.61
CA THR A 100 -1.52 1.91 2.03
C THR A 100 -0.25 2.42 2.71
N ALA A 101 0.88 1.72 2.51
CA ALA A 101 2.18 2.12 3.04
C ALA A 101 2.61 3.50 2.54
N LEU A 102 2.53 3.74 1.21
CA LEU A 102 2.88 5.03 0.61
C LEU A 102 2.00 6.17 1.13
N THR A 103 0.70 5.94 1.26
CA THR A 103 -0.23 6.94 1.79
C THR A 103 0.15 7.34 3.22
N ALA A 104 0.43 6.37 4.08
CA ALA A 104 0.82 6.62 5.46
C ALA A 104 2.22 7.28 5.56
N TYR A 105 3.19 6.83 4.77
CA TYR A 105 4.53 7.41 4.69
C TYR A 105 4.49 8.90 4.31
N PHE A 106 3.76 9.25 3.26
CA PHE A 106 3.66 10.64 2.84
C PHE A 106 2.82 11.50 3.79
N ALA A 107 1.79 10.94 4.43
CA ALA A 107 1.04 11.66 5.45
C ALA A 107 1.91 12.03 6.67
N ALA A 108 2.88 11.19 7.03
CA ALA A 108 3.83 11.46 8.11
C ALA A 108 4.94 12.44 7.73
N THR A 109 5.25 12.56 6.43
CA THR A 109 6.35 13.40 5.91
C THR A 109 5.88 14.81 5.50
N ASP A 110 4.58 14.99 5.24
CA ASP A 110 3.96 16.29 4.91
C ASP A 110 3.69 17.16 6.18
N HIS A 111 4.34 16.88 7.33
CA HIS A 111 4.32 17.70 8.56
C HIS A 111 5.66 18.41 8.77
#